data_AF-A0A963UJ71-F1
#
_entry.id   AF-A0A963UJ71-F1
#
_cell.length_a   1.000
_cell.length_b   1.000
_cell.length_c   1.000
_cell.angle_alpha   90.00
_cell.angle_beta   90.00
_cell.angle_gamma   90.00
#
_symmetry.space_group_name_H-M   'P 1'
#
loop_
_entity.id
_entity.type
_entity.pdbx_description
1 polymer ?
#
loop_
_entity_poly.entity_id
_entity_poly.type
_entity_poly.pdbx_seq_one_letter_code
_entity_poly.pdbx_strand_id
1 'polypeptide(L)'
;MAGSRIATQAGPVAIESLCVGDLVLTRDNGFRPIRWIGGRAFDTSALNDYPELRPVRIRRGAFGSDVPSADLLVSPQHRVLLSADHVPVASAEAEILAAATDLVTLGLARVEETAAVTYYHMMFDQHEIVWADGCWSESFLPEASALDGLHDAQLREILTIFPELATMAGQSAYLPARRMLSLDPREPVRIVPRAA
;
A
#
# COMPACT_ATOMS: atom_id res chain seq x y z
N MET A 1 -5.86 -3.35 4.96
CA MET A 1 -5.95 -4.40 6.00
C MET A 1 -7.42 -4.77 6.15
N ALA A 2 -7.78 -5.94 6.71
CA ALA A 2 -9.18 -6.23 7.03
C ALA A 2 -9.85 -5.05 7.78
N GLY A 3 -11.07 -4.71 7.40
CA GLY A 3 -11.80 -3.54 7.91
C GLY A 3 -11.53 -2.24 7.16
N SER A 4 -10.48 -2.17 6.33
CA SER A 4 -10.18 -0.96 5.55
C SER A 4 -11.32 -0.63 4.59
N ARG A 5 -11.77 0.63 4.59
CA ARG A 5 -12.85 1.13 3.74
C ARG A 5 -12.28 1.72 2.45
N ILE A 6 -12.57 1.05 1.34
CA ILE A 6 -12.14 1.43 0.00
C ILE A 6 -13.25 2.24 -0.66
N ALA A 7 -12.93 3.40 -1.25
CA ALA A 7 -13.91 4.17 -2.01
C ALA A 7 -14.32 3.41 -3.28
N THR A 8 -15.60 3.09 -3.41
CA THR A 8 -16.20 2.49 -4.61
C THR A 8 -17.28 3.41 -5.19
N GLN A 9 -17.75 3.08 -6.39
CA GLN A 9 -18.85 3.82 -7.02
C GLN A 9 -20.15 3.78 -6.19
N ALA A 10 -20.36 2.74 -5.38
CA ALA A 10 -21.51 2.60 -4.50
C ALA A 10 -21.29 3.17 -3.08
N GLY A 11 -20.17 3.87 -2.87
CA GLY A 11 -19.72 4.36 -1.56
C GLY A 11 -18.58 3.52 -0.97
N PRO A 12 -18.09 3.85 0.24
CA PRO A 12 -17.00 3.10 0.85
C PRO A 12 -17.42 1.66 1.17
N VAL A 13 -16.61 0.67 0.81
CA VAL A 13 -16.86 -0.77 1.08
C VAL A 13 -15.65 -1.37 1.80
N ALA A 14 -15.86 -2.30 2.73
CA ALA A 14 -14.77 -2.98 3.41
C ALA A 14 -13.99 -3.86 2.42
N ILE A 15 -12.65 -3.85 2.49
CA ILE A 15 -11.78 -4.56 1.54
C ILE A 15 -12.11 -6.06 1.45
N GLU A 16 -12.47 -6.70 2.57
CA GLU A 16 -12.83 -8.11 2.64
C GLU A 16 -14.18 -8.45 1.98
N SER A 17 -14.99 -7.44 1.66
CA SER A 17 -16.28 -7.59 0.97
C SER A 17 -16.19 -7.28 -0.53
N LEU A 18 -15.06 -6.76 -1.00
CA LEU A 18 -14.86 -6.47 -2.42
C LEU A 18 -14.65 -7.76 -3.22
N CYS A 19 -15.16 -7.74 -4.45
CA CYS A 19 -15.05 -8.83 -5.41
C CYS A 19 -14.38 -8.35 -6.71
N VAL A 20 -13.88 -9.31 -7.49
CA VAL A 20 -13.43 -9.05 -8.86
C VAL A 20 -14.58 -8.43 -9.66
N GLY A 21 -14.30 -7.34 -10.38
CA GLY A 21 -15.26 -6.56 -11.13
C GLY A 21 -15.81 -5.34 -10.40
N ASP A 22 -15.67 -5.25 -9.07
CA ASP A 22 -16.10 -4.06 -8.32
C ASP A 22 -15.32 -2.83 -8.75
N LEU A 23 -16.03 -1.71 -8.85
CA LEU A 23 -15.52 -0.43 -9.35
C LEU A 23 -14.96 0.43 -8.21
N VAL A 24 -13.64 0.47 -8.09
CA VAL A 24 -12.89 1.22 -7.08
C VAL A 24 -12.43 2.57 -7.63
N LEU A 25 -12.56 3.63 -6.84
CA LEU A 25 -12.05 4.95 -7.18
C LEU A 25 -10.52 4.92 -7.20
N THR A 26 -9.95 5.26 -8.34
CA THR A 26 -8.51 5.47 -8.51
C THR A 26 -8.20 6.95 -8.76
N ARG A 27 -6.97 7.33 -8.43
CA ARG A 27 -6.50 8.71 -8.46
C ARG A 27 -6.49 9.30 -9.86
N ASP A 28 -6.01 8.54 -10.83
CA ASP A 28 -5.70 9.06 -12.17
C ASP A 28 -6.75 8.65 -13.22
N ASN A 29 -7.48 7.57 -12.97
CA ASN A 29 -8.23 6.87 -14.00
C ASN A 29 -9.72 6.68 -13.69
N GLY A 30 -10.22 7.38 -12.65
CA GLY A 30 -11.61 7.27 -12.21
C GLY A 30 -11.91 5.90 -11.61
N PHE A 31 -13.11 5.38 -11.82
CA PHE A 31 -13.49 4.07 -11.29
C PHE A 31 -12.94 2.93 -12.17
N ARG A 32 -12.18 2.02 -11.57
CA ARG A 32 -11.59 0.85 -12.25
C ARG A 32 -12.05 -0.47 -11.64
N PRO A 33 -12.26 -1.51 -12.48
CA PRO A 33 -12.69 -2.81 -11.99
C PRO A 33 -11.51 -3.56 -11.37
N ILE A 34 -11.72 -4.10 -10.17
CA ILE A 34 -10.75 -5.04 -9.56
C ILE A 34 -10.58 -6.25 -10.49
N ARG A 35 -9.33 -6.63 -10.76
CA ARG A 35 -8.98 -7.81 -11.56
C ARG A 35 -8.61 -9.01 -10.71
N TRP A 36 -8.06 -8.76 -9.54
CA TRP A 36 -7.76 -9.77 -8.55
C TRP A 36 -7.84 -9.15 -7.16
N ILE A 37 -8.30 -9.93 -6.19
CA ILE A 37 -8.27 -9.56 -4.77
C ILE A 37 -8.00 -10.81 -3.94
N GLY A 38 -7.05 -10.72 -3.01
CA GLY A 38 -6.65 -11.84 -2.17
C GLY A 38 -6.36 -11.41 -0.74
N GLY A 39 -6.81 -12.21 0.22
CA GLY A 39 -6.59 -12.00 1.65
C GLY A 39 -5.70 -13.08 2.26
N ARG A 40 -4.82 -12.72 3.21
CA ARG A 40 -4.00 -13.66 4.00
C ARG A 40 -4.01 -13.26 5.46
N ALA A 41 -4.37 -14.21 6.32
CA ALA A 41 -4.38 -14.04 7.77
C ALA A 41 -3.09 -14.57 8.41
N PHE A 42 -2.65 -13.88 9.45
CA PHE A 42 -1.51 -14.24 10.29
C PHE A 42 -1.95 -14.18 11.74
N ASP A 43 -1.79 -15.30 12.44
CA ASP A 43 -2.08 -15.41 13.87
C ASP A 43 -0.87 -15.00 14.73
N THR A 44 -1.01 -15.13 16.04
CA THR A 44 0.05 -14.73 16.99
C THR A 44 1.32 -15.54 16.81
N SER A 45 1.20 -16.84 16.49
CA SER A 45 2.36 -17.70 16.28
C SER A 45 3.14 -17.22 15.06
N ALA A 46 2.44 -17.01 13.94
CA ALA A 46 3.06 -16.51 12.72
C ALA A 46 3.73 -15.13 12.91
N LEU A 47 3.13 -14.22 13.70
CA LEU A 47 3.70 -12.91 13.99
C LEU A 47 4.87 -12.94 15.00
N ASN A 48 5.05 -14.04 15.73
CA ASN A 48 6.21 -14.27 16.56
C ASN A 48 7.36 -14.89 15.74
N ASP A 49 7.04 -15.81 14.84
CA ASP A 49 8.03 -16.44 13.94
C ASP A 49 8.54 -15.45 12.87
N TYR A 50 7.67 -14.52 12.43
CA TYR A 50 7.96 -13.50 11.41
C TYR A 50 7.58 -12.10 11.90
N PRO A 51 8.35 -11.50 12.85
CA PRO A 51 8.05 -10.18 13.39
C PRO A 51 8.00 -9.06 12.35
N GLU A 52 8.69 -9.22 11.22
CA GLU A 52 8.67 -8.30 10.09
C GLU A 52 7.30 -8.20 9.39
N LEU A 53 6.38 -9.14 9.64
CA LEU A 53 5.01 -9.09 9.14
C LEU A 53 4.07 -8.27 10.02
N ARG A 54 4.55 -7.73 11.14
CA ARG A 54 3.75 -6.88 12.03
C ARG A 54 3.31 -5.61 11.31
N PRO A 55 2.05 -5.20 11.47
CA PRO A 55 1.55 -4.03 10.77
C PRO A 55 2.27 -2.77 11.23
N VAL A 56 2.27 -1.77 10.37
CA VAL A 56 2.76 -0.44 10.69
C VAL A 56 1.56 0.46 10.91
N ARG A 57 1.56 1.20 12.03
CA ARG A 57 0.59 2.24 12.33
C ARG A 57 1.11 3.60 11.88
N ILE A 58 0.37 4.23 10.98
CA ILE A 58 0.52 5.64 10.60
C ILE A 58 -0.56 6.40 11.35
N ARG A 59 -0.17 7.34 12.23
CA ARG A 59 -1.14 8.09 13.04
C ARG A 59 -1.91 9.09 12.19
N ARG A 60 -3.13 9.42 12.60
CA ARG A 60 -3.88 10.58 12.10
C ARG A 60 -2.98 11.82 12.09
N GLY A 61 -2.98 12.54 10.97
CA GLY A 61 -2.19 13.77 10.81
C GLY A 61 -0.67 13.56 10.72
N ALA A 62 -0.16 12.33 10.56
CA ALA A 62 1.27 12.05 10.42
C ALA A 62 1.94 12.82 9.27
N PHE A 63 1.18 13.26 8.28
CA PHE A 63 1.65 13.99 7.10
C PHE A 63 1.28 15.48 7.12
N GLY A 64 0.72 15.99 8.23
CA GLY A 64 0.18 17.35 8.33
C GLY A 64 -1.29 17.45 7.91
N SER A 65 -1.93 18.59 8.22
CA SER A 65 -3.29 18.95 7.76
C SER A 65 -4.37 17.86 7.90
N ASP A 66 -4.33 17.07 8.97
CA ASP A 66 -5.26 15.97 9.21
C ASP A 66 -5.16 14.81 8.19
N VAL A 67 -3.95 14.55 7.67
CA VAL A 67 -3.64 13.47 6.73
C VAL A 67 -2.71 12.43 7.39
N PRO A 68 -3.08 11.14 7.44
CA PRO A 68 -4.41 10.62 7.13
C PRO A 68 -5.46 11.15 8.13
N SER A 69 -6.74 11.15 7.74
CA SER A 69 -7.84 11.64 8.59
C SER A 69 -8.19 10.71 9.77
N ALA A 70 -7.59 9.52 9.80
CA ALA A 70 -7.69 8.54 10.87
C ALA A 70 -6.36 7.77 10.98
N ASP A 71 -6.16 7.06 12.10
CA ASP A 71 -5.04 6.12 12.21
C ASP A 71 -5.19 5.01 11.16
N LEU A 72 -4.12 4.77 10.41
CA LEU A 72 -4.05 3.68 9.43
C LEU A 72 -3.21 2.54 10.00
N LEU A 73 -3.67 1.31 9.78
CA LEU A 73 -2.88 0.10 9.99
C LEU A 73 -2.65 -0.58 8.64
N VAL A 74 -1.39 -0.68 8.24
CA VAL A 74 -0.99 -1.17 6.91
C VAL A 74 0.09 -2.23 7.03
N SER A 75 0.28 -3.03 5.97
CA SER A 75 1.43 -3.95 5.95
C SER A 75 2.74 -3.16 5.83
N PRO A 76 3.88 -3.70 6.30
CA PRO A 76 5.14 -2.96 6.33
C PRO A 76 5.59 -2.40 4.97
N GLN A 77 5.40 -3.17 3.90
CA GLN A 77 5.77 -2.76 2.54
C GLN A 77 4.66 -1.98 1.80
N HIS A 78 3.49 -1.80 2.41
CA HIS A 78 2.42 -1.04 1.78
C HIS A 78 2.81 0.42 1.63
N ARG A 79 2.61 0.96 0.43
CA ARG A 79 2.92 2.35 0.12
C ARG A 79 1.70 3.24 0.17
N VAL A 80 1.86 4.37 0.85
CA VAL A 80 0.91 5.48 0.83
C VAL A 80 1.44 6.58 -0.07
N LEU A 81 0.53 7.30 -0.74
CA LEU A 81 0.88 8.43 -1.56
C LEU A 81 1.08 9.66 -0.69
N LEU A 82 2.26 10.24 -0.76
CA LEU A 82 2.58 11.51 -0.16
C LEU A 82 2.67 12.57 -1.25
N SER A 83 2.22 13.78 -0.96
CA SER A 83 2.33 14.93 -1.88
C SER A 83 3.48 15.84 -1.44
N ALA A 84 3.97 16.73 -2.31
CA ALA A 84 5.02 17.69 -2.03
C ALA A 84 4.73 18.58 -0.80
N ASP A 85 3.46 18.79 -0.47
CA ASP A 85 3.04 19.49 0.75
C ASP A 85 3.32 18.68 2.04
N HIS A 86 3.58 17.38 1.91
CA HIS A 86 3.65 16.39 2.98
C HIS A 86 5.04 15.76 3.15
N VAL A 87 5.97 15.95 2.20
CA VAL A 87 7.30 15.32 2.22
C VAL A 87 8.41 16.34 1.95
N PRO A 88 9.48 16.35 2.74
CA PRO A 88 10.66 17.20 2.50
C PRO A 88 11.58 16.68 1.38
N VAL A 89 11.05 16.02 0.34
CA VAL A 89 11.90 15.46 -0.72
C VAL A 89 11.89 16.43 -1.88
N ALA A 90 13.09 16.85 -2.30
CA ALA A 90 13.32 17.67 -3.48
C ALA A 90 13.00 16.86 -4.75
N SER A 91 11.71 16.66 -5.04
CA SER A 91 11.25 16.13 -6.32
C SER A 91 10.38 17.18 -7.00
N ALA A 92 10.66 17.43 -8.27
CA ALA A 92 9.83 18.26 -9.14
C ALA A 92 8.46 17.60 -9.44
N GLU A 93 8.29 16.33 -9.10
CA GLU A 93 7.01 15.62 -9.16
C GLU A 93 6.31 15.75 -7.81
N ALA A 94 5.09 16.29 -7.83
CA ALA A 94 4.35 16.68 -6.63
C ALA A 94 3.87 15.50 -5.76
N GLU A 95 4.17 14.23 -6.12
CA GLU A 95 3.65 13.04 -5.44
C GLU A 95 4.61 11.85 -5.48
N ILE A 96 4.72 11.11 -4.37
CA ILE A 96 5.62 9.97 -4.21
C ILE A 96 4.98 8.87 -3.36
N LEU A 97 5.21 7.60 -3.71
CA LEU A 97 4.77 6.45 -2.92
C LEU A 97 5.83 6.11 -1.87
N ALA A 98 5.48 6.18 -0.58
CA ALA A 98 6.39 5.86 0.52
C ALA A 98 5.94 4.59 1.25
N ALA A 99 6.85 3.62 1.41
CA ALA A 99 6.55 2.39 2.12
C ALA A 99 6.41 2.66 3.62
N ALA A 100 5.57 1.89 4.29
CA ALA A 100 5.34 2.09 5.72
C ALA A 100 6.63 1.88 6.55
N THR A 101 7.53 0.99 6.14
CA THR A 101 8.87 0.85 6.75
C THR A 101 9.77 2.07 6.58
N ASP A 102 9.69 2.76 5.43
CA ASP A 102 10.43 4.01 5.23
C ASP A 102 9.87 5.10 6.13
N LEU A 103 8.54 5.16 6.29
CA LEU A 103 7.88 6.06 7.23
C LEU A 103 8.27 5.80 8.69
N VAL A 104 8.49 4.54 9.08
CA VAL A 104 9.05 4.20 10.39
C VAL A 104 10.47 4.75 10.52
N THR A 105 11.32 4.56 9.51
CA THR A 105 12.69 5.09 9.48
C THR A 105 12.72 6.62 9.60
N LEU A 106 11.74 7.29 8.99
CA LEU A 106 11.53 8.73 9.04
C LEU A 106 10.86 9.22 10.34
N GLY A 107 10.46 8.32 11.25
CA GLY A 107 9.80 8.68 12.50
C GLY A 107 8.33 9.13 12.36
N LEU A 108 7.73 8.90 11.19
CA LEU A 108 6.33 9.26 10.88
C LEU A 108 5.35 8.13 11.17
N ALA A 109 5.84 6.90 11.34
CA ALA A 109 5.05 5.72 11.66
C ALA A 109 5.73 4.86 12.72
N ARG A 110 5.01 3.85 13.24
CA ARG A 110 5.58 2.87 14.18
C ARG A 110 5.09 1.47 13.87
N VAL A 111 5.93 0.46 14.12
CA VAL A 111 5.48 -0.93 14.14
C VAL A 111 4.44 -1.11 15.24
N GLU A 112 3.36 -1.79 14.93
CA GLU A 112 2.25 -2.05 15.83
C GLU A 112 2.31 -3.50 16.34
N GLU A 113 2.28 -3.63 17.65
CA GLU A 113 2.14 -4.92 18.32
C GLU A 113 0.68 -5.39 18.22
N THR A 114 0.43 -6.52 17.56
CA THR A 114 -0.90 -7.12 17.44
C THR A 114 -0.84 -8.64 17.62
N ALA A 115 -1.94 -9.21 18.13
CA ALA A 115 -2.07 -10.66 18.27
C ALA A 115 -2.39 -11.35 16.93
N ALA A 116 -3.02 -10.64 15.99
CA ALA A 116 -3.34 -11.19 14.67
C ALA A 116 -3.53 -10.06 13.66
N VAL A 117 -3.38 -10.39 12.37
CA VAL A 117 -3.64 -9.46 11.28
C VAL A 117 -4.14 -10.20 10.05
N THR A 118 -4.98 -9.56 9.24
CA THR A 118 -5.33 -10.07 7.91
C THR A 118 -5.07 -8.98 6.87
N TYR A 119 -4.15 -9.29 5.96
CA TYR A 119 -3.79 -8.41 4.85
C TYR A 119 -4.61 -8.76 3.62
N TYR A 120 -5.00 -7.73 2.88
CA TYR A 120 -5.69 -7.87 1.61
C TYR A 120 -4.94 -7.07 0.56
N HIS A 121 -4.83 -7.66 -0.62
CA HIS A 121 -4.21 -7.08 -1.80
C HIS A 121 -5.23 -7.08 -2.92
N MET A 122 -5.28 -6.00 -3.71
CA MET A 122 -6.12 -5.93 -4.90
C MET A 122 -5.28 -5.42 -6.07
N MET A 123 -5.54 -5.94 -7.27
CA MET A 123 -4.86 -5.57 -8.51
C MET A 123 -5.85 -5.10 -9.56
N PHE A 124 -5.36 -4.26 -10.46
CA PHE A 124 -6.07 -3.77 -11.64
C PHE A 124 -5.27 -4.12 -12.91
N ASP A 125 -5.76 -3.69 -14.08
CA ASP A 125 -5.03 -3.88 -15.36
C ASP A 125 -3.66 -3.20 -15.37
N GLN A 126 -3.49 -2.17 -14.55
CA GLN A 126 -2.25 -1.44 -14.33
C GLN A 126 -2.17 -1.08 -12.85
N HIS A 127 -0.99 -0.67 -12.37
CA HIS A 127 -0.88 -0.20 -11.00
C HIS A 127 -1.73 1.06 -10.81
N GLU A 128 -2.58 1.07 -9.80
CA GLU A 128 -3.46 2.20 -9.48
C GLU A 128 -3.16 2.73 -8.07
N ILE A 129 -3.54 3.98 -7.83
CA ILE A 129 -3.57 4.56 -6.49
C ILE A 129 -5.03 4.71 -6.09
N VAL A 130 -5.43 4.10 -4.98
CA VAL A 130 -6.81 3.98 -4.52
C VAL A 130 -7.02 4.76 -3.24
N TRP A 131 -8.25 5.23 -3.02
CA TRP A 131 -8.60 5.90 -1.76
C TRP A 131 -9.08 4.89 -0.73
N ALA A 132 -8.32 4.75 0.36
CA ALA A 132 -8.58 3.84 1.46
C ALA A 132 -8.46 4.58 2.80
N ASP A 133 -9.49 4.49 3.66
CA ASP A 133 -9.48 5.03 5.03
C ASP A 133 -9.01 6.50 5.15
N GLY A 134 -9.31 7.33 4.15
CA GLY A 134 -8.95 8.75 4.16
C GLY A 134 -7.53 9.06 3.67
N CYS A 135 -6.89 8.11 2.98
CA CYS A 135 -5.58 8.29 2.38
C CYS A 135 -5.51 7.66 0.98
N TRP A 136 -4.67 8.23 0.13
CA TRP A 136 -4.32 7.62 -1.15
C TRP A 136 -3.24 6.56 -0.90
N SER A 137 -3.50 5.34 -1.36
CA SER A 137 -2.67 4.15 -1.15
C SER A 137 -2.46 3.40 -2.45
N GLU A 138 -1.38 2.64 -2.55
CA GLU A 138 -1.16 1.79 -3.73
C GLU A 138 -2.15 0.61 -3.81
N SER A 139 -2.48 0.22 -5.04
CA SER A 139 -2.90 -1.16 -5.35
C SER A 139 -1.71 -2.12 -5.29
N PHE A 140 -1.92 -3.42 -5.35
CA PHE A 140 -0.83 -4.38 -5.34
C PHE A 140 0.04 -4.24 -6.59
N LEU A 141 1.34 -4.02 -6.36
CA LEU A 141 2.37 -4.04 -7.38
C LEU A 141 3.09 -5.41 -7.33
N PRO A 142 3.04 -6.21 -8.42
CA PRO A 142 3.61 -7.55 -8.46
C PRO A 142 5.13 -7.54 -8.69
N GLU A 143 5.87 -6.86 -7.80
CA GLU A 143 7.34 -6.96 -7.77
C GLU A 143 7.75 -8.35 -7.27
N ALA A 144 8.96 -8.82 -7.63
CA ALA A 144 9.42 -10.16 -7.29
C ALA A 144 9.26 -10.49 -5.78
N SER A 145 9.64 -9.56 -4.90
CA SER A 145 9.48 -9.69 -3.44
C SER A 145 8.02 -9.73 -2.98
N ALA A 146 7.11 -9.04 -3.69
CA ALA A 146 5.69 -9.04 -3.39
C ALA A 146 5.03 -10.37 -3.78
N LEU A 147 5.47 -10.98 -4.89
CA LEU A 147 5.03 -12.29 -5.34
C LEU A 147 5.51 -13.41 -4.40
N ASP A 148 6.74 -13.34 -3.90
CA ASP A 148 7.28 -14.30 -2.93
C ASP A 148 6.48 -14.30 -1.59
N GLY A 149 5.87 -13.16 -1.24
CA GLY A 149 5.03 -13.02 -0.05
C GLY A 149 3.65 -13.66 -0.15
N LEU A 150 3.22 -14.06 -1.35
CA LEU A 150 1.91 -14.68 -1.58
C LEU A 150 1.93 -16.16 -1.23
N HIS A 151 0.79 -16.69 -0.80
CA HIS A 151 0.64 -18.14 -0.65
C HIS A 151 0.58 -18.81 -2.05
N ASP A 152 1.06 -20.04 -2.20
CA ASP A 152 1.12 -20.77 -3.48
C ASP A 152 -0.19 -20.73 -4.29
N ALA A 153 -1.33 -20.77 -3.60
CA ALA A 153 -2.65 -20.68 -4.23
C ALA A 153 -2.93 -19.30 -4.81
N GLN A 154 -2.57 -18.23 -4.10
CA GLN A 154 -2.73 -16.84 -4.53
C GLN A 154 -1.77 -16.50 -5.67
N LEU A 155 -0.51 -16.95 -5.56
CA LEU A 155 0.47 -16.78 -6.62
C LEU A 155 0.01 -17.50 -7.90
N ARG A 156 -0.44 -18.76 -7.80
CA ARG A 156 -1.00 -19.49 -8.96
C ARG A 156 -2.19 -18.79 -9.59
N GLU A 157 -3.08 -18.22 -8.78
CA GLU A 157 -4.24 -17.46 -9.28
C GLU A 157 -3.80 -16.19 -10.03
N ILE A 158 -2.92 -15.37 -9.44
CA ILE A 158 -2.37 -14.19 -10.11
C ILE A 158 -1.70 -14.56 -11.42
N LEU A 159 -0.84 -15.59 -11.44
CA LEU A 159 -0.17 -16.05 -12.66
C LEU A 159 -1.13 -16.68 -13.68
N THR A 160 -2.34 -17.08 -13.28
CA THR A 160 -3.38 -17.54 -14.20
C THR A 160 -4.12 -16.36 -14.84
N ILE A 161 -4.39 -15.30 -14.05
CA ILE A 161 -5.09 -14.08 -14.52
C ILE A 161 -4.15 -13.18 -15.34
N PHE A 162 -2.88 -13.10 -14.92
CA PHE A 162 -1.80 -12.29 -15.49
C PHE A 162 -0.58 -13.16 -15.79
N PRO A 163 -0.62 -14.00 -16.84
CA PRO A 163 0.45 -14.94 -17.16
C PRO A 163 1.81 -14.29 -17.43
N GLU A 164 1.83 -13.03 -17.87
CA GLU A 164 3.04 -12.24 -18.07
C GLU A 164 3.87 -12.08 -16.80
N LEU A 165 3.23 -12.03 -15.62
CA LEU A 165 3.90 -11.89 -14.31
C LEU A 165 4.72 -13.12 -13.92
N ALA A 166 4.60 -14.23 -14.65
CA ALA A 166 5.44 -15.41 -14.47
C ALA A 166 6.89 -15.16 -14.93
N THR A 167 7.15 -14.06 -15.63
CA THR A 167 8.47 -13.70 -16.15
C THR A 167 8.94 -12.38 -15.55
N MET A 168 10.26 -12.24 -15.38
CA MET A 168 10.86 -10.96 -14.97
C MET A 168 10.49 -9.80 -15.92
N ALA A 169 10.34 -10.10 -17.21
CA ALA A 169 9.96 -9.11 -18.22
C ALA A 169 8.53 -8.59 -18.00
N GLY A 170 7.57 -9.48 -17.76
CA GLY A 170 6.19 -9.07 -17.49
C GLY A 170 6.03 -8.37 -16.13
N GLN A 171 6.76 -8.81 -15.10
CA GLN A 171 6.83 -8.08 -13.83
C GLN A 171 7.36 -6.66 -14.02
N SER A 172 8.44 -6.50 -14.80
CA SER A 172 9.05 -5.19 -15.10
C SER A 172 8.17 -4.30 -15.99
N ALA A 173 7.23 -4.89 -16.73
CA ALA A 173 6.27 -4.15 -17.55
C ALA A 173 5.09 -3.60 -16.73
N TYR A 174 4.82 -4.15 -15.55
CA TYR A 174 3.80 -3.65 -14.64
C TYR A 174 4.35 -2.50 -13.80
N LEU A 175 4.37 -1.30 -14.40
CA LEU A 175 5.02 -0.12 -13.83
C LEU A 175 4.22 0.49 -12.67
N PRO A 176 4.88 1.07 -11.65
CA PRO A 176 4.21 1.80 -10.59
C PRO A 176 3.60 3.11 -11.12
N ALA A 177 2.42 3.45 -10.60
CA ALA A 177 1.65 4.66 -10.95
C ALA A 177 2.37 5.98 -10.59
N ARG A 178 3.29 5.91 -9.63
CA ARG A 178 4.13 7.04 -9.18
C ARG A 178 5.50 6.51 -8.81
N ARG A 179 6.49 7.41 -8.78
CA ARG A 179 7.81 7.10 -8.25
C ARG A 179 7.70 6.65 -6.79
N MET A 180 8.56 5.72 -6.41
CA MET A 180 8.68 5.29 -5.03
C MET A 180 9.76 6.10 -4.32
N LEU A 181 9.53 6.35 -3.03
CA LEU A 181 10.54 6.91 -2.15
C LEU A 181 11.72 5.95 -2.10
N SER A 182 12.91 6.50 -2.34
CA SER A 182 14.17 5.80 -2.11
C SER A 182 14.94 6.61 -1.09
N LEU A 183 15.15 6.02 0.09
CA LEU A 183 16.00 6.61 1.11
C LEU A 183 17.45 6.27 0.76
N ASP A 184 18.23 7.26 0.30
CA ASP A 184 19.68 7.07 0.21
C ASP A 184 20.25 7.04 1.64
N PRO A 185 20.87 5.94 2.09
CA PRO A 185 21.46 5.87 3.43
C PRO A 185 22.57 6.90 3.68
N ARG A 186 23.05 7.60 2.65
CA ARG A 186 24.10 8.64 2.72
C ARG A 186 23.55 10.07 2.77
N GLU A 187 22.27 10.28 2.47
CA GLU A 187 21.64 11.61 2.52
C GLU A 187 20.52 11.63 3.57
N PRO A 188 20.69 12.37 4.68
CA PRO A 188 19.62 12.47 5.67
C PRO A 188 18.44 13.25 5.10
N VAL A 189 17.32 12.55 4.86
CA VAL A 189 16.04 13.17 4.53
C VAL A 189 15.59 14.04 5.71
N ARG A 190 15.73 15.37 5.60
CA ARG A 190 15.34 16.32 6.65
C ARG A 190 13.86 16.66 6.54
N ILE A 191 13.02 16.07 7.38
CA ILE A 191 11.63 16.50 7.55
C ILE A 191 11.61 17.90 8.15
N VAL A 192 11.19 18.88 7.35
CA VAL A 192 10.94 20.23 7.83
C VAL A 192 9.47 20.29 8.26
N PRO A 193 9.15 20.33 9.56
CA PRO A 193 7.78 20.57 9.99
C PRO A 193 7.40 21.99 9.57
N ARG A 194 6.21 22.13 8.96
CA ARG A 194 5.68 23.46 8.67
C ARG A 194 5.31 24.14 9.99
N ALA A 195 5.71 25.39 10.15
CA ALA A 195 5.24 26.24 11.23
C ALA A 195 3.72 26.40 11.15
N ALA A 196 3.06 26.33 12.31
CA ALA A 196 1.62 26.47 12.49
C ALA A 196 1.09 27.80 11.93
#